data_AF-A0A239ECF1-F1
#
_entry.id   AF-A0A239ECF1-F1
#
_cell.length_a   1.000
_cell.length_b   1.000
_cell.length_c   1.000
_cell.angle_alpha   90.00
_cell.angle_beta   90.00
_cell.angle_gamma   90.00
#
_symmetry.space_group_name_H-M   'P 1'
#
loop_
_entity.id
_entity.type
_entity.pdbx_description
1 polymer ?
#
loop_
_entity_poly.entity_id
_entity_poly.type
_entity_poly.pdbx_seq_one_letter_code
_entity_poly.pdbx_strand_id
1 'polypeptide(L)'
;MVKEYEKNSSQELLEKIDKVNRELEDEHDGAGDVLKKLREVTNGFEVPTGGCHSFQLTYKGLEALEWDIFQHVHLENNILFPRLDVEMKK
;
A
#
# COMPACT_ATOMS: atom_id res chain seq x y z
N MET A 1 12.56 -2.31 11.80
CA MET A 1 12.05 -3.52 12.47
C MET A 1 12.28 -4.77 11.62
N VAL A 2 11.62 -4.97 10.46
CA VAL A 2 11.82 -6.19 9.64
C VAL A 2 13.29 -6.45 9.28
N LYS A 3 14.02 -5.46 8.76
CA LYS A 3 15.45 -5.59 8.45
C LYS A 3 16.34 -5.90 9.68
N GLU A 4 15.87 -5.55 10.86
CA GLU A 4 16.58 -5.84 12.12
C GLU A 4 16.29 -7.26 12.57
N TYR A 5 15.03 -7.69 12.47
CA TYR A 5 14.62 -9.07 12.72
C TYR A 5 15.36 -10.07 11.80
N GLU A 6 15.59 -9.70 10.54
CA GLU A 6 16.39 -10.52 9.60
C GLU A 6 17.86 -10.68 10.00
N LYS A 7 18.40 -9.74 10.79
CA LYS A 7 19.78 -9.82 11.31
C LYS A 7 19.85 -10.47 12.68
N ASN A 8 18.86 -10.18 13.52
CA ASN A 8 18.78 -10.56 14.93
C ASN A 8 17.36 -11.07 15.22
N SER A 9 17.10 -12.34 14.91
CA SER A 9 15.78 -12.95 15.15
C SER A 9 15.46 -12.97 16.65
N SER A 10 14.43 -12.23 17.03
CA SER A 10 13.94 -12.10 18.40
C SER A 10 12.42 -12.19 18.40
N GLN A 11 11.89 -13.00 19.31
CA GLN A 11 10.44 -13.17 19.48
C GLN A 11 9.75 -11.85 19.82
N GLU A 12 10.34 -11.05 20.72
CA GLU A 12 9.80 -9.74 21.10
C GLU A 12 9.73 -8.79 19.89
N LEU A 13 10.73 -8.84 19.00
CA LEU A 13 10.75 -8.00 17.81
C LEU A 13 9.71 -8.48 16.79
N LEU A 14 9.54 -9.78 16.64
CA LEU A 14 8.54 -10.37 15.76
C LEU A 14 7.11 -10.01 16.22
N GLU A 15 6.84 -10.05 17.53
CA GLU A 15 5.54 -9.67 18.11
C GLU A 15 5.21 -8.20 17.86
N LYS A 16 6.22 -7.31 17.99
CA LYS A 16 6.06 -5.89 17.63
C LYS A 16 5.79 -5.70 16.16
N ILE A 17 6.45 -6.47 15.29
CA ILE A 17 6.23 -6.41 13.84
C ILE A 17 4.81 -6.88 13.49
N ASP A 18 4.36 -8.03 14.01
CA ASP A 18 3.01 -8.56 13.77
C ASP A 18 1.93 -7.53 14.16
N LYS A 19 2.07 -6.93 15.35
CA LYS A 19 1.13 -5.90 15.79
C LYS A 19 1.03 -4.74 14.79
N VAL A 20 2.17 -4.22 14.33
CA VAL A 20 2.20 -3.12 13.37
C VAL A 20 1.67 -3.54 12.00
N ASN A 21 1.99 -4.76 11.53
CA ASN A 21 1.47 -5.26 10.26
C ASN A 21 -0.07 -5.31 10.25
N ARG A 22 -0.69 -5.73 11.36
CA ARG A 22 -2.17 -5.74 11.48
C ARG A 22 -2.76 -4.33 11.43
N GLU A 23 -2.13 -3.36 12.10
CA GLU A 23 -2.54 -1.96 12.01
C GLU A 23 -2.39 -1.43 10.56
N LEU A 24 -1.33 -1.82 9.86
CA LEU A 24 -1.10 -1.44 8.46
C LEU A 24 -2.11 -2.07 7.49
N GLU A 25 -2.56 -3.31 7.72
CA GLU A 25 -3.61 -3.93 6.89
C GLU A 25 -4.90 -3.10 6.91
N ASP A 26 -5.32 -2.62 8.09
CA ASP A 26 -6.47 -1.73 8.23
C ASP A 26 -6.23 -0.36 7.54
N GLU A 27 -5.01 0.17 7.63
CA GLU A 27 -4.63 1.41 6.93
C GLU A 27 -4.64 1.24 5.40
N HIS A 28 -4.25 0.06 4.90
CA HIS A 28 -4.28 -0.26 3.46
C HIS A 28 -5.70 -0.27 2.90
N ASP A 29 -6.69 -0.79 3.64
CA ASP A 29 -8.10 -0.73 3.24
C ASP A 29 -8.57 0.73 3.12
N GLY A 30 -8.20 1.57 4.09
CA GLY A 30 -8.48 3.01 4.06
C GLY A 30 -7.84 3.71 2.85
N ALA A 31 -6.57 3.40 2.55
CA ALA A 31 -5.89 3.92 1.37
C ALA A 31 -6.58 3.46 0.07
N GLY A 32 -7.01 2.19 0.02
CA GLY A 32 -7.78 1.64 -1.10
C GLY A 32 -9.08 2.39 -1.35
N ASP A 33 -9.81 2.76 -0.30
CA ASP A 33 -11.05 3.52 -0.42
C ASP A 33 -10.82 4.96 -0.90
N VAL A 34 -9.74 5.61 -0.45
CA VAL A 34 -9.33 6.92 -0.98
C VAL A 34 -8.99 6.85 -2.46
N LEU A 35 -8.25 5.82 -2.89
CA LEU A 35 -7.89 5.62 -4.31
C LEU A 35 -9.11 5.34 -5.18
N LYS A 36 -10.03 4.48 -4.73
CA LYS A 36 -11.32 4.27 -5.41
C LYS A 36 -12.07 5.59 -5.57
N LYS A 37 -12.13 6.40 -4.50
CA LYS A 37 -12.83 7.68 -4.56
C LYS A 37 -12.16 8.65 -5.52
N LEU A 38 -10.82 8.69 -5.53
CA LEU A 38 -10.05 9.50 -6.44
C LEU A 38 -10.32 9.11 -7.91
N ARG A 39 -10.35 7.81 -8.21
CA ARG A 39 -10.66 7.31 -9.54
C ARG A 39 -12.09 7.66 -9.97
N GLU A 40 -13.07 7.58 -9.07
CA GLU A 40 -14.45 8.01 -9.35
C GLU A 40 -14.54 9.50 -9.70
N VAL A 41 -13.99 10.38 -8.85
CA VAL A 41 -14.16 11.84 -9.03
C VAL A 41 -13.37 12.41 -10.21
N THR A 42 -12.40 11.65 -10.71
CA THR A 42 -11.61 11.98 -11.91
C THR A 42 -12.12 11.29 -13.17
N ASN A 43 -13.28 10.61 -13.10
CA ASN A 43 -13.82 9.80 -14.19
C ASN A 43 -12.79 8.81 -14.77
N GLY A 44 -12.08 8.09 -13.91
CA GLY A 44 -11.02 7.18 -14.34
C GLY A 44 -9.77 7.90 -14.86
N PHE A 45 -9.43 9.06 -14.29
CA PHE A 45 -8.33 9.92 -14.74
C PHE A 45 -8.52 10.43 -16.19
N GLU A 46 -9.76 10.63 -16.62
CA GLU A 46 -10.07 11.21 -17.93
C GLU A 46 -10.03 12.75 -17.86
N VAL A 47 -9.17 13.37 -18.67
CA VAL A 47 -9.05 14.83 -18.71
C VAL A 47 -10.27 15.44 -19.41
N PRO A 48 -11.00 16.38 -18.76
CA PRO A 48 -12.20 16.95 -19.35
C PRO A 48 -11.90 17.79 -20.60
N THR A 49 -12.91 18.00 -21.44
CA THR A 49 -12.82 18.91 -22.58
C THR A 49 -12.45 20.32 -22.13
N GLY A 50 -11.33 20.85 -22.63
CA GLY A 50 -10.77 22.14 -22.21
C GLY A 50 -9.73 22.05 -21.08
N GLY A 51 -9.45 20.84 -20.57
CA GLY A 51 -8.35 20.61 -19.64
C GLY A 51 -7.00 20.99 -20.25
N CYS A 52 -6.19 21.72 -19.50
CA CYS A 52 -4.86 22.13 -19.95
C CYS A 52 -3.84 21.00 -19.76
N HIS A 53 -2.62 21.21 -20.27
CA HIS A 53 -1.54 20.22 -20.17
C HIS A 53 -1.22 19.83 -18.71
N SER A 54 -1.37 20.75 -17.75
CA SER A 54 -1.16 20.43 -16.33
C SER A 54 -2.13 19.37 -15.82
N PHE A 55 -3.41 19.40 -16.24
CA PHE A 55 -4.37 18.34 -15.88
C PHE A 55 -3.92 16.97 -16.41
N GLN A 56 -3.42 16.90 -17.64
CA GLN A 56 -2.92 15.66 -18.23
C GLN A 56 -1.76 15.08 -17.42
N LEU A 57 -0.79 15.93 -17.05
CA LEU A 57 0.35 15.51 -16.25
C LEU A 57 -0.07 15.07 -14.85
N THR A 58 -0.97 15.82 -14.20
CA THR A 58 -1.50 15.46 -12.89
C THR A 58 -2.21 14.10 -12.93
N TYR A 59 -3.14 13.89 -13.87
CA TYR A 59 -3.92 12.66 -13.95
C TYR A 59 -3.06 11.44 -14.27
N LYS A 60 -2.06 11.59 -15.15
CA LYS A 60 -1.06 10.55 -15.39
C LYS A 60 -0.25 10.21 -14.13
N GLY A 61 0.12 11.22 -13.34
CA GLY A 61 0.81 11.04 -12.06
C GLY A 61 -0.06 10.32 -11.03
N LEU A 62 -1.35 10.65 -10.95
CA LEU A 62 -2.30 9.99 -10.05
C LEU A 62 -2.54 8.53 -10.44
N GLU A 63 -2.63 8.22 -11.73
CA GLU A 63 -2.76 6.85 -12.20
C GLU A 63 -1.51 6.01 -11.87
N ALA A 64 -0.31 6.59 -12.05
CA ALA A 64 0.94 5.93 -11.66
C ALA A 64 1.02 5.71 -10.14
N LEU A 65 0.64 6.72 -9.34
CA LEU A 65 0.58 6.61 -7.88
C LEU A 65 -0.37 5.50 -7.44
N GLU A 66 -1.58 5.44 -8.02
CA GLU A 66 -2.55 4.40 -7.70
C GLU A 66 -1.97 3.00 -7.97
N TRP A 67 -1.32 2.81 -9.13
CA TRP A 67 -0.68 1.55 -9.48
C TRP A 67 0.45 1.18 -8.50
N ASP A 68 1.31 2.13 -8.16
CA ASP A 68 2.41 1.91 -7.22
C ASP A 68 1.90 1.53 -5.83
N ILE A 69 0.83 2.18 -5.34
CA ILE A 69 0.23 1.83 -4.06
C ILE A 69 -0.40 0.44 -4.10
N PHE A 70 -1.09 0.07 -5.19
CA PHE A 70 -1.61 -1.30 -5.32
C PHE A 70 -0.49 -2.35 -5.32
N GLN A 71 0.64 -2.09 -5.99
CA GLN A 71 1.78 -3.00 -5.95
C GLN A 71 2.39 -3.07 -4.54
N HIS A 72 2.55 -1.93 -3.88
CA HIS A 72 3.06 -1.85 -2.52
C HIS A 72 2.22 -2.68 -1.55
N VAL A 73 0.91 -2.42 -1.49
CA VAL A 73 -0.04 -3.17 -0.64
C VAL A 73 -0.05 -4.65 -1.00
N HIS A 74 0.05 -5.00 -2.29
CA HIS A 74 0.09 -6.39 -2.70
C HIS A 74 1.33 -7.10 -2.14
N LEU A 75 2.51 -6.51 -2.29
CA LEU A 75 3.76 -7.07 -1.78
C LEU A 75 3.75 -7.21 -0.26
N GLU A 76 3.13 -6.27 0.45
CA GLU A 76 3.03 -6.34 1.90
C GLU A 76 2.03 -7.38 2.37
N ASN A 77 0.74 -7.23 2.01
CA ASN A 77 -0.34 -8.08 2.50
C ASN A 77 -0.26 -9.53 1.99
N ASN A 78 0.27 -9.75 0.78
CA ASN A 78 0.23 -11.08 0.16
C ASN A 78 1.58 -11.81 0.17
N ILE A 79 2.68 -11.12 0.50
CA ILE A 79 4.01 -11.73 0.48
C ILE A 79 4.73 -11.51 1.80
N LEU A 80 4.94 -10.26 2.22
CA LEU A 80 5.76 -9.97 3.39
C LEU A 80 5.07 -10.38 4.70
N PHE A 81 3.84 -9.95 4.93
CA PHE A 81 3.13 -10.23 6.18
C PHE A 81 2.87 -11.74 6.35
N PRO A 82 2.35 -12.47 5.35
CA PRO A 82 2.15 -13.92 5.48
C PRO A 82 3.43 -14.70 5.76
N ARG A 83 4.58 -14.25 5.22
CA ARG A 83 5.89 -14.87 5.52
C ARG A 83 6.22 -14.77 7.01
N LEU A 84 6.00 -13.60 7.61
CA LEU A 84 6.30 -13.34 9.03
C LEU A 84 5.29 -14.05 9.95
N ASP A 85 4.02 -14.15 9.55
CA ASP A 85 2.99 -14.92 10.26
C ASP A 85 3.35 -16.40 10.38
N VAL A 86 3.95 -16.98 9.33
CA VAL A 86 4.45 -18.36 9.36
C VAL A 86 5.62 -18.50 10.33
N GLU A 87 6.49 -17.50 10.41
CA GLU A 87 7.60 -17.50 11.36
C GLU A 87 7.13 -17.36 12.82
N MET A 88 6.08 -16.58 13.07
CA MET A 88 5.48 -16.43 14.42
C MET A 88 4.89 -17.73 14.96
N LYS A 89 4.45 -18.63 14.07
CA LYS A 89 3.82 -19.91 14.43
C LYS A 89 4.84 -21.05 14.64
N LYS A 90 6.14 -20.80 14.43
CA LYS A 90 7.22 -21.78 14.67
C LYS A 90 7.63 -21.78 16.13
#